data_AF-A0A4R9JUE2-F1
#
_entry.id   AF-A0A4R9JUE2-F1
#
_cell.length_a   1.000
_cell.length_b   1.000
_cell.length_c   1.000
_cell.angle_alpha   90.00
_cell.angle_beta   90.00
_cell.angle_gamma   90.00
#
_symmetry.space_group_name_H-M   'P 1'
#
loop_
_entity.id
_entity.type
_entity.pdbx_description
1 polymer ?
#
loop_
_entity_poly.entity_id
_entity_poly.type
_entity_poly.pdbx_seq_one_letter_code
_entity_poly.pdbx_strand_id
1 'polypeptide(L)'
;MRWKESDFWKHSSPREIINFLEALTHDKGLADWVLHMDEDPAFADMVFEYLWICRSDTKVVEILNSSEFSPMLLLHFIYFGFGKQLSVGNVDAVAYFLQIKDMLTSEQSLRLLALSTEMDQDPTLKIHLLANLDPQTWEAYFEILEQNSQTMQTLLEIFVNLRVNEIRKILLNSPTLYYYLRMMLFSSSLNGVENKIDQIDLKEILESIKVWEMFCQKIATEFSMKKERELSPRERNSQRLSVILRELLQIPAADRVDILIYIKASGALIDEVEESTILSLLQNHDTRGSFI
;
A
#
# COMPACT_ATOMS: atom_id res chain seq x y z
N MET A 1 29.08 17.56 16.04
CA MET A 1 27.78 16.89 15.85
C MET A 1 27.76 15.65 16.73
N ARG A 2 27.09 15.70 17.90
CA ARG A 2 27.11 14.61 18.92
C ARG A 2 26.57 13.27 18.41
N TRP A 3 25.76 13.28 17.35
CA TRP A 3 25.14 12.09 16.77
C TRP A 3 26.09 11.20 15.95
N LYS A 4 27.30 11.69 15.62
CA LYS A 4 28.34 10.91 14.91
C LYS A 4 29.10 9.94 15.83
N GLU A 5 28.87 10.03 17.14
CA GLU A 5 29.52 9.17 18.13
C GLU A 5 28.59 8.01 18.49
N SER A 6 29.08 6.76 18.46
CA SER A 6 28.28 5.57 18.82
C SER A 6 27.69 5.66 20.24
N ASP A 7 28.31 6.47 21.10
CA ASP A 7 27.93 6.65 22.49
C ASP A 7 26.63 7.44 22.65
N PHE A 8 26.28 8.35 21.72
CA PHE A 8 24.98 9.02 21.76
C PHE A 8 23.86 7.99 21.63
N TRP A 9 23.93 7.14 20.60
CA TRP A 9 22.90 6.15 20.32
C TRP A 9 22.78 5.10 21.43
N LYS A 10 23.91 4.56 21.90
CA LYS A 10 23.93 3.54 22.97
C LYS A 10 23.33 4.00 24.31
N HIS A 11 23.36 5.31 24.60
CA HIS A 11 22.89 5.85 25.88
C HIS A 11 21.63 6.70 25.76
N SER A 12 21.09 6.90 24.56
CA SER A 12 19.88 7.69 24.35
C SER A 12 18.63 6.88 24.67
N SER A 13 17.73 7.49 25.44
CA SER A 13 16.36 7.02 25.63
C SER A 13 15.51 7.24 24.36
N PRO A 14 14.41 6.50 24.18
CA PRO A 14 13.49 6.71 23.05
C PRO A 14 13.02 8.16 22.88
N ARG A 15 12.84 8.89 23.99
CA ARG A 15 12.45 10.30 23.97
C ARG A 15 13.56 11.22 23.46
N GLU A 16 14.81 10.94 23.80
CA GLU A 16 15.97 11.71 23.30
C GLU A 16 16.19 11.47 21.81
N ILE A 17 15.92 10.25 21.34
CA ILE A 17 15.94 9.91 19.92
C ILE A 17 14.84 10.68 19.18
N ILE A 18 13.60 10.68 19.66
CA ILE A 18 12.51 11.43 19.01
C ILE A 18 12.83 12.93 18.97
N ASN A 19 13.29 13.52 20.08
CA ASN A 19 13.69 14.93 20.11
C ASN A 19 14.83 15.24 19.11
N PHE A 20 15.75 14.29 18.91
CA PHE A 20 16.81 14.42 17.92
C PHE A 20 16.27 14.36 16.48
N LEU A 21 15.37 13.41 16.19
CA LEU A 21 14.70 13.31 14.89
C LEU A 21 13.88 14.57 14.59
N GLU A 22 13.17 15.12 15.58
CA GLU A 22 12.47 16.40 15.46
C GLU A 22 13.43 17.54 15.10
N ALA A 23 14.56 17.66 15.80
CA ALA A 23 15.56 18.66 15.50
C ALA A 23 16.13 18.51 14.07
N LEU A 24 16.37 17.27 13.61
CA LEU A 24 16.85 17.00 12.25
C LEU A 24 15.88 17.48 11.16
N THR A 25 14.57 17.31 11.38
CA THR A 25 13.55 17.77 10.42
C THR A 25 13.46 19.30 10.32
N HIS A 26 13.90 20.04 11.34
CA HIS A 26 13.82 21.50 11.39
C HIS A 26 15.12 22.23 10.98
N ASP A 27 16.30 21.67 11.27
CA ASP A 27 17.57 22.43 11.25
C ASP A 27 18.46 22.24 10.00
N LYS A 28 17.91 21.84 8.83
CA LYS A 28 18.69 21.55 7.59
C LYS A 28 19.80 20.49 7.72
N GLY A 29 19.95 19.85 8.89
CA GLY A 29 20.97 18.84 9.15
C GLY A 29 20.64 17.45 8.60
N LEU A 30 19.45 17.26 8.01
CA LEU A 30 19.01 15.98 7.48
C LEU A 30 19.88 15.50 6.31
N ALA A 31 20.22 16.38 5.36
CA ALA A 31 21.06 16.03 4.21
C ALA A 31 22.45 15.52 4.64
N ASP A 32 23.11 16.23 5.58
CA ASP A 32 24.41 15.83 6.13
C ASP A 32 24.33 14.50 6.89
N TRP A 33 23.20 14.24 7.54
CA TRP A 33 22.96 13.00 8.29
C TRP A 33 22.75 11.82 7.35
N VAL A 34 21.92 11.99 6.32
CA VAL A 34 21.68 10.99 5.28
C VAL A 34 22.96 10.68 4.51
N LEU A 35 23.72 11.70 4.11
CA LEU A 35 25.01 11.52 3.43
C LEU A 35 25.96 10.63 4.27
N HIS A 36 25.98 10.84 5.58
CA HIS A 36 26.82 10.01 6.46
C HIS A 36 26.32 8.56 6.55
N MET A 37 25.01 8.34 6.53
CA MET A 37 24.44 6.99 6.48
C MET A 37 24.77 6.27 5.16
N ASP A 38 24.77 6.98 4.03
CA ASP A 38 25.20 6.42 2.74
C ASP A 38 26.69 6.02 2.76
N GLU A 39 27.54 6.78 3.46
CA GLU A 39 28.99 6.55 3.54
C GLU A 39 29.39 5.45 4.55
N ASP A 40 28.62 5.25 5.63
CA ASP A 40 28.91 4.30 6.71
C ASP A 40 27.72 3.34 6.95
N PRO A 41 27.76 2.13 6.36
CA PRO A 41 26.71 1.13 6.54
C PRO A 41 26.50 0.69 7.99
N ALA A 42 27.56 0.65 8.80
CA ALA A 42 27.44 0.25 10.21
C ALA A 42 26.73 1.34 11.03
N PHE A 43 26.99 2.60 10.70
CA PHE A 43 26.23 3.72 11.24
C PHE A 43 24.76 3.67 10.80
N ALA A 44 24.50 3.37 9.51
CA ALA A 44 23.14 3.23 8.98
C ALA A 44 22.35 2.13 9.71
N ASP A 45 22.92 0.93 9.91
CA ASP A 45 22.28 -0.17 10.65
C ASP A 45 21.90 0.22 12.06
N MET A 46 22.82 0.90 12.76
CA MET A 46 22.56 1.40 14.11
C MET A 46 21.40 2.40 14.10
N VAL A 47 21.38 3.35 13.17
CA VAL A 47 20.28 4.31 13.01
C VAL A 47 18.96 3.60 12.70
N PHE A 48 18.98 2.61 11.80
CA PHE A 48 17.79 1.85 11.42
C PHE A 48 17.18 1.09 12.58
N GLU A 49 17.97 0.63 13.57
CA GLU A 49 17.42 0.08 14.81
C GLU A 49 16.43 1.07 15.46
N TYR A 50 16.84 2.33 15.58
CA TYR A 50 16.06 3.35 16.26
C TYR A 50 14.87 3.83 15.43
N LEU A 51 15.07 4.04 14.12
CA LEU A 51 13.96 4.34 13.21
C LEU A 51 12.94 3.20 13.21
N TRP A 52 13.40 1.95 13.25
CA TRP A 52 12.52 0.78 13.28
C TRP A 52 11.74 0.68 14.59
N ILE A 53 12.38 0.94 15.74
CA ILE A 53 11.71 0.99 17.05
C ILE A 53 10.62 2.07 17.05
N CYS A 54 10.92 3.24 16.47
CA CYS A 54 10.02 4.40 16.45
C CYS A 54 9.18 4.50 15.17
N ARG A 55 9.07 3.43 14.37
CA ARG A 55 8.49 3.46 13.01
C ARG A 55 7.05 3.97 12.89
N SER A 56 6.29 3.92 13.98
CA SER A 56 4.91 4.45 14.04
C SER A 56 4.84 5.94 14.37
N ASP A 57 5.97 6.58 14.68
CA ASP A 57 6.04 8.01 14.98
C ASP A 57 5.99 8.83 13.68
N THR A 58 5.18 9.89 13.70
CA THR A 58 5.02 10.81 12.56
C THR A 58 6.35 11.40 12.08
N LYS A 59 7.32 11.61 12.97
CA LYS A 59 8.63 12.18 12.62
C LYS A 59 9.51 11.19 11.88
N VAL A 60 9.43 9.91 12.23
CA VAL A 60 10.11 8.87 11.45
C VAL A 60 9.50 8.79 10.05
N VAL A 61 8.17 8.82 9.96
CA VAL A 61 7.48 8.84 8.66
C VAL A 61 7.87 10.07 7.83
N GLU A 62 7.95 11.26 8.43
CA GLU A 62 8.43 12.48 7.74
C GLU A 62 9.86 12.31 7.21
N ILE A 63 10.77 11.73 8.00
CA ILE A 63 12.17 11.52 7.62
C ILE A 63 12.28 10.53 6.45
N LEU A 64 11.62 9.38 6.55
CA LEU A 64 11.63 8.36 5.50
C LEU A 64 11.04 8.87 4.19
N ASN A 65 10.14 9.86 4.28
CA ASN A 65 9.50 10.49 3.13
C ASN A 65 10.17 11.75 2.62
N SER A 66 11.27 12.19 3.24
CA SER A 66 12.05 13.32 2.76
C SER A 66 12.73 13.02 1.42
N SER A 67 12.78 14.02 0.54
CA SER A 67 13.54 13.94 -0.72
C SER A 67 15.03 13.69 -0.50
N GLU A 68 15.56 14.14 0.64
CA GLU A 68 16.95 13.93 1.04
C GLU A 68 17.26 12.46 1.31
N PHE A 69 16.28 11.67 1.77
CA PHE A 69 16.48 10.26 2.08
C PHE A 69 16.66 9.46 0.78
N SER A 70 17.80 8.77 0.64
CA SER A 70 18.14 8.09 -0.62
C SER A 70 17.27 6.83 -0.81
N PRO A 71 16.89 6.46 -2.06
CA PRO A 71 16.14 5.24 -2.31
C PRO A 71 16.87 3.98 -1.85
N MET A 72 18.21 3.97 -1.92
CA MET A 72 19.03 2.85 -1.44
C MET A 72 18.98 2.71 0.08
N LEU A 73 19.05 3.81 0.83
CA LEU A 73 18.86 3.76 2.29
C LEU A 73 17.45 3.35 2.66
N LEU A 74 16.44 3.78 1.90
CA LEU A 74 15.07 3.39 2.13
C LEU A 74 14.87 1.88 1.91
N LEU A 75 15.44 1.34 0.84
CA LEU A 75 15.44 -0.09 0.58
C LEU A 75 16.18 -0.87 1.68
N HIS A 76 17.32 -0.36 2.13
CA HIS A 76 18.07 -0.96 3.22
C HIS A 76 17.24 -0.95 4.53
N PHE A 77 16.58 0.15 4.87
CA PHE A 77 15.66 0.23 6.01
C PHE A 77 14.53 -0.81 5.91
N ILE A 78 13.92 -0.97 4.74
CA ILE A 78 12.86 -1.95 4.49
C ILE A 78 13.37 -3.38 4.75
N TYR A 79 14.54 -3.75 4.23
CA TYR A 79 15.06 -5.10 4.45
C TYR A 79 15.62 -5.32 5.86
N PHE A 80 16.13 -4.27 6.50
CA PHE A 80 16.52 -4.28 7.90
C PHE A 80 15.31 -4.63 8.79
N GLY A 81 14.19 -3.94 8.61
CA GLY A 81 12.95 -4.22 9.35
C GLY A 81 12.39 -5.62 9.07
N PHE A 82 12.51 -6.10 7.83
CA PHE A 82 12.08 -7.45 7.46
C PHE A 82 12.93 -8.52 8.16
N GLY A 83 14.26 -8.33 8.18
CA GLY A 83 15.19 -9.19 8.92
C GLY A 83 14.90 -9.23 10.43
N LYS A 84 14.47 -8.09 11.01
CA LYS A 84 14.03 -8.03 12.41
C LYS A 84 12.78 -8.85 12.65
N GLN A 85 11.77 -8.79 11.78
CA GLN A 85 10.56 -9.60 11.92
C GLN A 85 10.84 -11.10 11.77
N LEU A 86 11.72 -11.48 10.82
CA LEU A 86 12.22 -12.84 10.66
C LEU A 86 12.86 -13.37 11.95
N SER A 87 13.68 -12.54 12.60
CA SER A 87 14.37 -12.91 13.84
C SER A 87 13.42 -13.14 15.02
N VAL A 88 12.23 -12.52 15.02
CA VAL A 88 11.21 -12.66 16.08
C VAL A 88 10.26 -13.84 15.79
N GLY A 89 10.35 -14.47 14.63
CA GLY A 89 9.57 -15.67 14.28
C GLY A 89 8.10 -15.40 13.91
N ASN A 90 7.72 -14.14 13.67
CA ASN A 90 6.38 -13.75 13.25
C ASN A 90 6.48 -13.10 11.85
N VAL A 91 6.42 -13.91 10.79
CA VAL A 91 6.58 -13.39 9.42
C VAL A 91 5.39 -13.72 8.55
N ASP A 92 4.64 -12.65 8.28
CA ASP A 92 3.77 -12.54 7.12
C ASP A 92 4.33 -11.40 6.27
N ALA A 93 4.98 -11.76 5.15
CA ALA A 93 5.61 -10.78 4.25
C ALA A 93 4.59 -9.83 3.62
N VAL A 94 3.36 -10.29 3.37
CA VAL A 94 2.29 -9.45 2.83
C VAL A 94 1.87 -8.43 3.88
N ALA A 95 1.64 -8.86 5.12
CA ALA A 95 1.31 -7.94 6.21
C ALA A 95 2.45 -6.94 6.49
N TYR A 96 3.71 -7.38 6.37
CA TYR A 96 4.87 -6.50 6.50
C TYR A 96 4.92 -5.42 5.41
N PHE A 97 4.87 -5.82 4.14
CA PHE A 97 4.94 -4.86 3.04
C PHE A 97 3.72 -3.96 2.93
N LEU A 98 2.56 -4.39 3.46
CA LEU A 98 1.42 -3.50 3.67
C LEU A 98 1.73 -2.39 4.67
N GLN A 99 2.39 -2.69 5.80
CA GLN A 99 2.83 -1.66 6.76
C GLN A 99 3.84 -0.69 6.12
N ILE A 100 4.78 -1.22 5.33
CA ILE A 100 5.75 -0.38 4.61
C ILE A 100 5.03 0.54 3.62
N LYS A 101 4.08 0.02 2.84
CA LYS A 101 3.24 0.82 1.94
C LYS A 101 2.60 1.98 2.69
N ASP A 102 1.97 1.72 3.83
CA ASP A 102 1.27 2.73 4.62
C ASP A 102 2.21 3.78 5.25
N MET A 103 3.50 3.47 5.39
CA MET A 103 4.53 4.40 5.87
C MET A 103 5.09 5.31 4.78
N LEU A 104 4.99 4.96 3.50
CA LEU A 104 5.62 5.68 2.41
C LEU A 104 4.64 6.55 1.65
N THR A 105 5.11 7.69 1.16
CA THR A 105 4.39 8.50 0.18
C THR A 105 4.48 7.85 -1.19
N SER A 106 3.51 8.19 -2.03
CA SER A 106 3.48 7.83 -3.44
C SER A 106 4.79 8.16 -4.17
N GLU A 107 5.38 9.33 -3.87
CA GLU A 107 6.63 9.79 -4.47
C GLU A 107 7.82 8.92 -4.05
N GLN A 108 7.94 8.54 -2.77
CA GLN A 108 9.01 7.62 -2.36
C GLN A 108 8.85 6.22 -2.94
N SER A 109 7.61 5.72 -3.03
CA SER A 109 7.34 4.45 -3.70
C SER A 109 7.79 4.48 -5.16
N LEU A 110 7.54 5.58 -5.88
CA LEU A 110 8.04 5.78 -7.25
C LEU A 110 9.57 5.79 -7.31
N ARG A 111 10.25 6.50 -6.40
CA ARG A 111 11.72 6.55 -6.33
C ARG A 111 12.33 5.17 -6.09
N LEU A 112 11.72 4.34 -5.25
CA LEU A 112 12.12 2.94 -5.05
C LEU A 112 11.89 2.11 -6.32
N LEU A 113 10.72 2.24 -6.94
CA LEU A 113 10.39 1.52 -8.18
C LEU A 113 11.35 1.84 -9.35
N ALA A 114 11.96 3.03 -9.33
CA ALA A 114 12.98 3.43 -10.30
C ALA A 114 14.33 2.69 -10.14
N LEU A 115 14.56 2.01 -9.00
CA LEU A 115 15.73 1.15 -8.76
C LEU A 115 15.52 -0.22 -9.46
N SER A 116 15.61 -0.23 -10.78
CA SER A 116 15.23 -1.38 -11.62
C SER A 116 15.90 -2.70 -11.20
N THR A 117 17.21 -2.69 -10.93
CA THR A 117 18.00 -3.90 -10.62
C THR A 117 17.67 -4.53 -9.27
N GLU A 118 17.40 -3.72 -8.25
CA GLU A 118 17.12 -4.16 -6.89
C GLU A 118 15.65 -4.57 -6.73
N MET A 119 14.75 -3.88 -7.43
CA MET A 119 13.32 -4.14 -7.35
C MET A 119 12.88 -5.39 -8.10
N ASP A 120 13.64 -5.85 -9.10
CA ASP A 120 13.34 -7.08 -9.82
C ASP A 120 13.53 -8.34 -8.96
N GLN A 121 14.19 -8.23 -7.80
CA GLN A 121 14.45 -9.34 -6.88
C GLN A 121 13.29 -9.63 -5.92
N ASP A 122 12.39 -8.66 -5.69
CA ASP A 122 11.25 -8.82 -4.77
C ASP A 122 9.93 -8.36 -5.42
N PRO A 123 9.20 -9.29 -6.10
CA PRO A 123 7.92 -8.95 -6.73
C PRO A 123 6.84 -8.56 -5.72
N THR A 124 6.93 -9.02 -4.47
CA THR A 124 5.92 -8.73 -3.44
C THR A 124 6.02 -7.27 -2.99
N LEU A 125 7.24 -6.81 -2.66
CA LEU A 125 7.48 -5.40 -2.35
C LEU A 125 7.10 -4.51 -3.54
N LYS A 126 7.55 -4.88 -4.75
CA LYS A 126 7.27 -4.12 -5.98
C LYS A 126 5.78 -3.88 -6.19
N ILE A 127 4.94 -4.89 -5.96
CA ILE A 127 3.48 -4.75 -6.10
C ILE A 127 2.89 -3.85 -5.01
N HIS A 128 3.37 -3.91 -3.77
CA HIS A 128 2.88 -3.00 -2.71
C HIS A 128 3.26 -1.55 -2.98
N LEU A 129 4.45 -1.30 -3.53
CA LEU A 129 4.87 0.04 -3.97
C LEU A 129 4.04 0.54 -5.14
N LEU A 130 3.76 -0.30 -6.15
CA LEU A 130 2.86 0.03 -7.26
C LEU A 130 1.44 0.34 -6.76
N ALA A 131 0.96 -0.42 -5.78
CA ALA A 131 -0.32 -0.22 -5.13
C ALA A 131 -0.40 1.07 -4.30
N ASN A 132 0.74 1.71 -4.00
CA ASN A 132 0.83 2.99 -3.30
C ASN A 132 0.80 4.21 -4.24
N LEU A 133 0.97 3.99 -5.54
CA LEU A 133 1.06 5.08 -6.50
C LEU A 133 -0.30 5.76 -6.70
N ASP A 134 -0.30 7.08 -6.61
CA ASP A 134 -1.37 7.98 -7.00
C ASP A 134 -1.38 8.18 -8.54
N PRO A 135 -2.42 8.81 -9.12
CA PRO A 135 -2.51 8.96 -10.57
C PRO A 135 -1.32 9.69 -11.21
N GLN A 136 -0.77 10.71 -10.56
CA GLN A 136 0.33 11.51 -11.10
C GLN A 136 1.64 10.72 -11.12
N THR A 137 1.92 9.98 -10.05
CA THR A 137 3.11 9.13 -9.95
C THR A 137 3.01 7.87 -10.80
N TRP A 138 1.80 7.37 -11.09
CA TRP A 138 1.58 6.33 -12.10
C TRP A 138 1.98 6.80 -13.50
N GLU A 139 1.59 8.01 -13.90
CA GLU A 139 2.01 8.60 -15.17
C GLU A 139 3.54 8.68 -15.26
N ALA A 140 4.18 9.21 -14.22
CA ALA A 140 5.65 9.27 -14.14
C ALA A 140 6.30 7.88 -14.17
N TYR A 141 5.69 6.87 -13.56
CA TYR A 141 6.19 5.49 -13.63
C TYR A 141 6.15 4.94 -15.07
N PHE A 142 5.09 5.22 -15.84
CA PHE A 142 5.06 4.82 -17.26
C PHE A 142 6.12 5.54 -18.07
N GLU A 143 6.36 6.83 -17.83
CA GLU A 143 7.45 7.56 -18.48
C GLU A 143 8.82 6.93 -18.20
N ILE A 144 9.06 6.48 -16.96
CA ILE A 144 10.31 5.79 -16.58
C ILE A 144 10.43 4.45 -17.32
N LEU A 145 9.35 3.66 -17.40
CA LEU A 145 9.37 2.38 -18.14
C LEU A 145 9.69 2.61 -19.63
N GLU A 146 9.06 3.61 -20.25
CA GLU A 146 9.31 3.98 -21.64
C GLU A 146 10.76 4.42 -21.87
N GLN A 147 11.30 5.28 -21.00
CA GLN A 147 12.70 5.74 -21.07
C GLN A 147 13.70 4.59 -20.94
N ASN A 148 13.42 3.63 -20.07
CA ASN A 148 14.29 2.47 -19.83
C ASN A 148 14.14 1.37 -20.88
N SER A 149 13.37 1.60 -21.96
CA SER A 149 13.02 0.58 -22.96
C SER A 149 12.38 -0.68 -22.34
N GLN A 150 11.87 -0.56 -21.12
CA GLN A 150 11.11 -1.62 -20.47
C GLN A 150 9.71 -1.60 -21.05
N THR A 151 9.23 -2.76 -21.48
CA THR A 151 7.88 -2.85 -22.03
C THR A 151 6.87 -2.96 -20.89
N MET A 152 5.61 -2.60 -21.15
CA MET A 152 4.48 -2.91 -20.25
C MET A 152 4.42 -4.40 -19.85
N GLN A 153 5.05 -5.28 -20.63
CA GLN A 153 5.22 -6.69 -20.29
C GLN A 153 5.96 -6.89 -18.96
N THR A 154 6.99 -6.08 -18.68
CA THR A 154 7.76 -6.12 -17.43
C THR A 154 6.87 -5.90 -16.21
N LEU A 155 5.83 -5.07 -16.32
CA LEU A 155 4.86 -4.85 -15.25
C LEU A 155 3.99 -6.11 -15.03
N LEU A 156 3.55 -6.74 -16.11
CA LEU A 156 2.71 -7.95 -16.05
C LEU A 156 3.50 -9.14 -15.48
N GLU A 157 4.79 -9.26 -15.80
CA GLU A 157 5.68 -10.32 -15.31
C GLU A 157 5.80 -10.33 -13.78
N ILE A 158 5.63 -9.18 -13.11
CA ILE A 158 5.67 -9.10 -11.63
C ILE A 158 4.54 -9.94 -11.02
N PHE A 159 3.38 -9.98 -11.67
CA PHE A 159 2.21 -10.70 -11.17
C PHE A 159 2.28 -12.22 -11.42
N VAL A 160 3.12 -12.67 -12.36
CA VAL A 160 3.24 -14.09 -12.74
C VAL A 160 3.75 -14.94 -11.57
N ASN A 161 4.61 -14.39 -10.73
CA ASN A 161 5.23 -15.13 -9.64
C ASN A 161 4.43 -15.10 -8.32
N LEU A 162 3.28 -14.40 -8.29
CA LEU A 162 2.43 -14.31 -7.10
C LEU A 162 1.25 -15.27 -7.15
N ARG A 163 0.73 -15.63 -5.97
CA ARG A 163 -0.49 -16.45 -5.91
C ARG A 163 -1.70 -15.60 -6.27
N VAL A 164 -2.65 -16.21 -6.99
CA VAL A 164 -3.93 -15.59 -7.40
C VAL A 164 -4.63 -14.84 -6.26
N ASN A 165 -4.68 -15.44 -5.05
CA ASN A 165 -5.33 -14.81 -3.89
C ASN A 165 -4.58 -13.57 -3.38
N GLU A 166 -3.25 -13.56 -3.45
CA GLU A 166 -2.42 -12.42 -3.04
C GLU A 166 -2.65 -11.25 -4.00
N ILE A 167 -2.62 -11.53 -5.32
CA ILE A 167 -2.92 -10.55 -6.36
C ILE A 167 -4.32 -9.98 -6.16
N ARG A 168 -5.34 -10.84 -5.99
CA ARG A 168 -6.72 -10.39 -5.74
C ARG A 168 -6.80 -9.47 -4.53
N LYS A 169 -6.17 -9.85 -3.41
CA LYS A 169 -6.18 -9.05 -2.18
C LYS A 169 -5.54 -7.68 -2.39
N ILE A 170 -4.39 -7.62 -3.04
CA ILE A 170 -3.69 -6.36 -3.34
C ILE A 170 -4.58 -5.46 -4.21
N LEU A 171 -5.19 -6.01 -5.26
CA LEU A 171 -6.04 -5.24 -6.16
C LEU A 171 -7.35 -4.75 -5.51
N LEU A 172 -7.93 -5.53 -4.60
CA LEU A 172 -9.06 -5.07 -3.78
C LEU A 172 -8.65 -3.93 -2.82
N ASN A 173 -7.43 -3.97 -2.29
CA ASN A 173 -6.88 -2.94 -1.43
C ASN A 173 -6.25 -1.75 -2.21
N SER A 174 -6.27 -1.77 -3.54
CA SER A 174 -5.77 -0.68 -4.39
C SER A 174 -6.57 -0.55 -5.69
N PRO A 175 -7.72 0.15 -5.65
CA PRO A 175 -8.54 0.39 -6.84
C PRO A 175 -7.81 1.13 -7.97
N THR A 176 -6.83 1.98 -7.63
CA THR A 176 -5.99 2.69 -8.60
C THR A 176 -5.15 1.69 -9.41
N LEU A 177 -4.41 0.80 -8.74
CA LEU A 177 -3.64 -0.25 -9.42
C LEU A 177 -4.54 -1.14 -10.29
N TYR A 178 -5.71 -1.53 -9.77
CA TYR A 178 -6.72 -2.25 -10.54
C TYR A 178 -7.11 -1.52 -11.83
N TYR A 179 -7.41 -0.22 -11.75
CA TYR A 179 -7.80 0.59 -12.91
C TYR A 179 -6.69 0.65 -13.97
N TYR A 180 -5.45 0.90 -13.57
CA TYR A 180 -4.32 0.97 -14.50
C TYR A 180 -4.02 -0.38 -15.16
N LEU A 181 -4.01 -1.48 -14.41
CA LEU A 181 -3.83 -2.82 -14.98
C LEU A 181 -4.95 -3.18 -15.95
N ARG A 182 -6.19 -2.81 -15.63
CA ARG A 182 -7.33 -2.98 -16.50
C ARG A 182 -7.11 -2.22 -17.81
N MET A 183 -6.83 -0.93 -17.75
CA MET A 183 -6.58 -0.10 -18.94
C MET A 183 -5.48 -0.69 -19.84
N MET A 184 -4.38 -1.17 -19.24
CA MET A 184 -3.28 -1.79 -19.98
C MET A 184 -3.66 -3.09 -20.70
N LEU A 185 -4.45 -3.96 -20.05
CA LEU A 185 -4.89 -5.19 -20.71
C LEU A 185 -5.91 -4.95 -21.82
N PHE A 186 -6.73 -3.88 -21.70
CA PHE A 186 -7.72 -3.52 -22.71
C PHE A 186 -7.14 -2.71 -23.90
N SER A 187 -5.96 -2.10 -23.77
CA SER A 187 -5.34 -1.28 -24.84
C SER A 187 -4.71 -2.07 -26.00
N SER A 188 -4.88 -3.39 -26.06
CA SER A 188 -4.68 -4.25 -27.25
C SER A 188 -3.29 -4.28 -27.92
N SER A 189 -2.25 -3.62 -27.38
CA SER A 189 -0.89 -3.67 -27.97
C SER A 189 -0.07 -4.91 -27.56
N LEU A 190 -0.59 -5.76 -26.66
CA LEU A 190 0.10 -6.95 -26.15
C LEU A 190 0.07 -8.17 -27.09
N ASN A 191 -0.16 -7.98 -28.40
CA ASN A 191 -0.30 -9.02 -29.43
C ASN A 191 0.98 -9.87 -29.69
N GLY A 192 2.02 -9.75 -28.87
CA GLY A 192 3.29 -10.47 -29.02
C GLY A 192 3.72 -11.28 -27.80
N VAL A 193 2.90 -11.41 -26.76
CA VAL A 193 3.32 -12.08 -25.52
C VAL A 193 3.17 -13.60 -25.63
N GLU A 194 4.28 -14.32 -25.47
CA GLU A 194 4.35 -15.79 -25.51
C GLU A 194 3.68 -16.47 -24.30
N ASN A 195 3.49 -15.76 -23.18
CA ASN A 195 2.81 -16.28 -21.98
C ASN A 195 1.31 -15.97 -21.97
N LYS A 196 0.58 -16.59 -22.90
CA LYS A 196 -0.89 -16.45 -23.00
C LYS A 196 -1.63 -16.97 -21.76
N ILE A 197 -1.06 -17.92 -21.01
CA ILE A 197 -1.72 -18.58 -19.87
C ILE A 197 -1.77 -17.63 -18.67
N ASP A 198 -0.67 -16.96 -18.34
CA ASP A 198 -0.60 -16.09 -17.16
C ASP A 198 -1.39 -14.78 -17.35
N GLN A 199 -1.50 -14.31 -18.60
CA GLN A 199 -2.40 -13.21 -18.95
C GLN A 199 -3.88 -13.57 -18.79
N ILE A 200 -4.25 -14.84 -18.99
CA ILE A 200 -5.62 -15.32 -18.76
C ILE A 200 -5.94 -15.27 -17.27
N ASP A 201 -5.03 -15.75 -16.41
CA ASP A 201 -5.24 -15.75 -14.96
C ASP A 201 -5.39 -14.33 -14.40
N LEU A 202 -4.53 -13.39 -14.79
CA LEU A 202 -4.67 -11.99 -14.36
C LEU A 202 -5.96 -11.36 -14.88
N LYS A 203 -6.34 -11.64 -16.13
CA LYS A 203 -7.60 -11.17 -16.71
C LYS A 203 -8.81 -11.72 -15.97
N GLU A 204 -8.80 -12.98 -15.58
CA GLU A 204 -9.85 -13.60 -14.76
C GLU A 204 -9.94 -12.94 -13.38
N ILE A 205 -8.80 -12.65 -12.74
CA ILE A 205 -8.77 -11.91 -11.48
C ILE A 205 -9.40 -10.53 -11.65
N LEU A 206 -9.03 -9.78 -12.69
CA LEU A 206 -9.56 -8.44 -12.93
C LEU A 206 -11.06 -8.44 -13.28
N GLU A 207 -11.53 -9.42 -14.03
CA GLU A 207 -12.97 -9.60 -14.29
C GLU A 207 -13.72 -9.99 -13.01
N SER A 208 -13.10 -10.76 -12.10
CA SER A 208 -13.72 -11.05 -10.80
C SER A 208 -13.87 -9.80 -9.92
N ILE A 209 -12.94 -8.84 -10.01
CA ILE A 209 -13.01 -7.57 -9.27
C ILE A 209 -13.97 -6.58 -9.93
N LYS A 210 -14.09 -6.61 -11.26
CA LYS A 210 -14.98 -5.74 -12.05
C LYS A 210 -16.45 -5.79 -11.60
N VAL A 211 -16.90 -6.91 -11.06
CA VAL A 211 -18.24 -7.03 -10.45
C VAL A 211 -18.45 -5.96 -9.39
N TRP A 212 -17.43 -5.69 -8.57
CA TRP A 212 -17.47 -4.67 -7.52
C TRP A 212 -17.39 -3.25 -8.05
N GLU A 213 -16.65 -3.02 -9.14
CA GLU A 213 -16.67 -1.74 -9.84
C GLU A 213 -18.07 -1.41 -10.35
N MET A 214 -18.72 -2.36 -11.03
CA MET A 214 -20.09 -2.20 -11.53
C MET A 214 -21.08 -1.98 -10.38
N PHE A 215 -20.88 -2.67 -9.26
CA PHE A 215 -21.68 -2.47 -8.06
C PHE A 215 -21.52 -1.05 -7.49
N CYS A 216 -20.29 -0.53 -7.40
CA CYS A 216 -20.02 0.82 -6.93
C CYS A 216 -20.63 1.88 -7.86
N GLN A 217 -20.55 1.67 -9.19
CA GLN A 217 -21.21 2.52 -10.18
C GLN A 217 -22.73 2.52 -9.97
N LYS A 218 -23.33 1.35 -9.77
CA LYS A 218 -24.77 1.24 -9.47
C LYS A 218 -25.14 2.02 -8.20
N ILE A 219 -24.41 1.85 -7.11
CA ILE A 219 -24.62 2.63 -5.87
C ILE A 219 -24.53 4.13 -6.16
N ALA A 220 -23.52 4.58 -6.89
CA ALA A 220 -23.34 6.00 -7.22
C ALA A 220 -24.47 6.57 -8.10
N THR A 221 -25.13 5.73 -8.91
CA THR A 221 -26.33 6.13 -9.67
C THR A 221 -27.61 6.15 -8.83
N GLU A 222 -27.75 5.24 -7.87
CA GLU A 222 -28.93 5.13 -7.00
C GLU A 222 -28.93 6.18 -5.89
N PHE A 223 -27.75 6.54 -5.38
CA PHE A 223 -27.59 7.49 -4.28
C PHE A 223 -26.78 8.70 -4.70
N SER A 224 -27.29 9.89 -4.40
CA SER A 224 -26.57 11.13 -4.69
C SER A 224 -25.42 11.32 -3.70
N MET A 225 -24.25 10.75 -4.00
CA MET A 225 -23.09 10.75 -3.09
C MET A 225 -22.63 12.15 -2.69
N LYS A 226 -22.82 13.16 -3.57
CA LYS A 226 -22.55 14.57 -3.23
C LYS A 226 -23.44 15.07 -2.09
N LYS A 227 -24.75 14.77 -2.15
CA LYS A 227 -25.71 15.15 -1.09
C LYS A 227 -25.46 14.38 0.19
N GLU A 228 -25.20 13.07 0.08
CA GLU A 228 -24.94 12.20 1.25
C GLU A 228 -23.68 12.64 2.03
N ARG A 229 -22.67 13.22 1.36
CA ARG A 229 -21.47 13.76 2.02
C ARG A 229 -21.74 15.00 2.86
N GLU A 230 -22.76 15.78 2.53
CA GLU A 230 -23.15 16.98 3.29
C GLU A 230 -23.93 16.63 4.56
N LEU A 231 -24.42 15.39 4.66
CA LEU A 231 -25.23 14.89 5.78
C LEU A 231 -24.36 14.23 6.85
N SER A 232 -24.79 14.34 8.10
CA SER A 232 -24.20 13.55 9.17
C SER A 232 -24.51 12.06 8.98
N PRO A 233 -23.70 11.12 9.50
CA PRO A 233 -23.89 9.69 9.28
C PRO A 233 -25.29 9.17 9.64
N ARG A 234 -25.96 9.79 10.63
CA ARG A 234 -27.31 9.43 11.07
C ARG A 234 -28.42 9.91 10.12
N GLU A 235 -28.13 10.91 9.31
CA GLU A 235 -29.07 11.53 8.36
C GLU A 235 -28.91 10.97 6.94
N ARG A 236 -27.81 10.26 6.69
CA ARG A 236 -27.56 9.55 5.44
C ARG A 236 -28.60 8.45 5.20
N ASN A 237 -28.83 8.12 3.94
CA ASN A 237 -29.78 7.09 3.58
C ASN A 237 -29.24 5.69 3.98
N SER A 238 -29.82 5.10 5.03
CA SER A 238 -29.44 3.78 5.55
C SER A 238 -29.69 2.63 4.57
N GLN A 239 -30.54 2.83 3.55
CA GLN A 239 -30.74 1.85 2.48
C GLN A 239 -29.44 1.57 1.71
N ARG A 240 -28.53 2.54 1.64
CA ARG A 240 -27.21 2.38 1.01
C ARG A 240 -26.38 1.29 1.71
N LEU A 241 -26.32 1.32 3.04
CA LEU A 241 -25.66 0.29 3.85
C LEU A 241 -26.39 -1.05 3.76
N SER A 242 -27.72 -1.03 3.68
CA SER A 242 -28.53 -2.24 3.55
C SER A 242 -28.28 -2.97 2.22
N VAL A 243 -28.07 -2.22 1.13
CA VAL A 243 -27.69 -2.77 -0.18
C VAL A 243 -26.29 -3.37 -0.12
N ILE A 244 -25.32 -2.66 0.45
CA ILE A 244 -23.94 -3.15 0.65
C ILE A 244 -23.93 -4.45 1.47
N LEU A 245 -24.63 -4.46 2.60
CA LEU A 245 -24.73 -5.62 3.49
C LEU A 245 -25.31 -6.84 2.77
N ARG A 246 -26.37 -6.64 1.96
CA ARG A 246 -27.02 -7.72 1.21
C ARG A 246 -26.10 -8.32 0.15
N GLU A 247 -25.30 -7.51 -0.53
CA GLU A 247 -24.32 -8.05 -1.48
C GLU A 247 -23.19 -8.80 -0.76
N LEU A 248 -22.65 -8.26 0.34
CA LEU A 248 -21.59 -8.93 1.09
C LEU A 248 -22.02 -10.28 1.68
N LEU A 249 -23.30 -10.47 2.02
CA LEU A 249 -23.83 -11.75 2.48
C LEU A 249 -23.71 -12.88 1.43
N GLN A 250 -23.74 -12.54 0.14
CA GLN A 250 -23.64 -13.52 -0.94
C GLN A 250 -22.19 -14.01 -1.15
N ILE A 251 -21.23 -13.38 -0.48
CA ILE A 251 -19.80 -13.62 -0.63
C ILE A 251 -19.27 -14.47 0.52
N PRO A 252 -18.26 -15.34 0.28
CA PRO A 252 -17.56 -16.05 1.33
C PRO A 252 -17.00 -15.12 2.41
N ALA A 253 -17.12 -15.50 3.68
CA ALA A 253 -16.73 -14.66 4.81
C ALA A 253 -15.27 -14.16 4.74
N ALA A 254 -14.36 -14.98 4.19
CA ALA A 254 -12.95 -14.65 4.04
C ALA A 254 -12.69 -13.43 3.13
N ASP A 255 -13.55 -13.17 2.15
CA ASP A 255 -13.33 -12.11 1.14
C ASP A 255 -14.06 -10.81 1.48
N ARG A 256 -15.02 -10.84 2.42
CA ARG A 256 -15.94 -9.72 2.70
C ARG A 256 -15.22 -8.44 3.13
N VAL A 257 -14.14 -8.58 3.91
CA VAL A 257 -13.37 -7.44 4.42
C VAL A 257 -12.64 -6.74 3.28
N ASP A 258 -11.90 -7.49 2.45
CA ASP A 258 -11.17 -6.94 1.31
C ASP A 258 -12.11 -6.28 0.30
N ILE A 259 -13.28 -6.87 0.05
CA ILE A 259 -14.31 -6.28 -0.82
C ILE A 259 -14.91 -5.01 -0.22
N LEU A 260 -15.15 -4.96 1.09
CA LEU A 260 -15.65 -3.75 1.75
C LEU A 260 -14.64 -2.60 1.63
N ILE A 261 -13.34 -2.90 1.79
CA ILE A 261 -12.26 -1.93 1.56
C ILE A 261 -12.31 -1.41 0.12
N TYR A 262 -12.43 -2.29 -0.87
CA TYR A 262 -12.54 -1.90 -2.27
C TYR A 262 -13.75 -0.99 -2.51
N ILE A 263 -14.93 -1.35 -1.98
CA ILE A 263 -16.18 -0.60 -2.14
C ILE A 263 -16.05 0.82 -1.55
N LYS A 264 -15.50 0.93 -0.34
CA LYS A 264 -15.22 2.20 0.34
C LYS A 264 -14.27 3.07 -0.48
N ALA A 265 -13.15 2.50 -0.91
CA ALA A 265 -12.14 3.22 -1.69
C ALA A 265 -12.65 3.62 -3.10
N SER A 266 -13.56 2.84 -3.68
CA SER A 266 -14.19 3.10 -4.99
C SER A 266 -15.35 4.09 -4.91
N GLY A 267 -15.49 4.80 -3.79
CA GLY A 267 -16.39 5.95 -3.67
C GLY A 267 -17.72 5.66 -2.99
N ALA A 268 -17.95 4.45 -2.47
CA ALA A 268 -19.06 4.24 -1.54
C ALA A 268 -18.79 5.04 -0.25
N LEU A 269 -19.75 5.88 0.14
CA LEU A 269 -19.60 6.75 1.31
C LEU A 269 -19.76 5.95 2.61
N ILE A 270 -18.71 5.28 3.07
CA ILE A 270 -18.75 4.46 4.29
C ILE A 270 -17.75 5.05 5.27
N ASP A 271 -18.23 5.58 6.39
CA ASP A 271 -17.37 5.98 7.50
C ASP A 271 -17.03 4.81 8.44
N GLU A 272 -16.16 5.06 9.41
CA GLU A 272 -15.68 4.04 10.36
C GLU A 272 -16.80 3.40 11.19
N VAL A 273 -17.84 4.18 11.55
CA VAL A 273 -18.97 3.67 12.33
C VAL A 273 -19.87 2.81 11.45
N GLU A 274 -20.14 3.26 10.23
CA GLU A 274 -20.91 2.49 9.24
C GLU A 274 -20.19 1.17 8.89
N GLU A 275 -18.87 1.22 8.72
CA GLU A 275 -18.01 0.04 8.47
C GLU A 275 -18.06 -0.95 9.64
N SER A 276 -17.82 -0.47 10.87
CA SER A 276 -17.89 -1.31 12.08
C SER A 276 -19.28 -1.95 12.24
N THR A 277 -20.33 -1.20 11.92
CA THR A 277 -21.71 -1.70 11.94
C THR A 277 -21.89 -2.83 10.93
N ILE A 278 -21.47 -2.64 9.67
CA ILE A 278 -21.57 -3.69 8.63
C ILE A 278 -20.86 -4.96 9.07
N LEU A 279 -19.61 -4.84 9.56
CA LEU A 279 -18.81 -5.99 9.98
C LEU A 279 -19.45 -6.73 11.17
N SER A 280 -19.95 -5.98 12.17
CA SER A 280 -20.66 -6.57 13.31
C SER A 280 -21.93 -7.29 12.89
N LEU A 281 -22.72 -6.73 11.97
CA LEU A 281 -23.95 -7.35 11.47
C LEU A 281 -23.66 -8.64 10.68
N LEU A 282 -22.61 -8.65 9.85
CA LEU A 282 -22.17 -9.85 9.14
C LEU A 282 -21.73 -10.94 10.12
N GLN A 283 -20.96 -10.59 11.15
CA GLN A 283 -20.51 -11.54 12.17
C GLN A 283 -21.69 -12.11 12.98
N ASN A 284 -22.65 -11.27 13.36
CA ASN A 284 -23.88 -11.74 14.02
C ASN A 284 -24.65 -12.70 13.13
N HIS A 285 -24.78 -12.38 11.84
CA HIS A 285 -25.47 -13.24 10.88
C HIS A 285 -24.76 -14.60 10.74
N ASP A 286 -23.44 -14.62 10.62
CA ASP A 286 -22.67 -15.87 10.51
C ASP A 286 -22.77 -16.75 11.77
N THR A 287 -22.85 -16.13 12.95
CA THR A 287 -22.88 -16.85 14.23
C THR A 287 -24.28 -17.26 14.68
N ARG A 288 -25.29 -16.45 14.38
CA ARG A 288 -26.66 -16.59 14.92
C ARG A 288 -27.73 -16.80 13.84
N GLY A 289 -27.41 -16.63 12.56
CA GLY A 289 -28.39 -16.56 11.48
C GLY A 289 -29.28 -15.31 11.54
N SER A 290 -28.90 -14.32 12.35
CA SER A 290 -29.64 -13.08 12.63
C SER A 290 -28.67 -11.90 12.69
N PHE A 291 -29.11 -10.73 12.24
CA PHE A 291 -28.35 -9.48 12.34
C PHE A 291 -28.30 -8.90 13.77
N ILE A 292 -29.19 -9.37 14.64
CA ILE A 292 -29.29 -9.04 16.08
C ILE A 292 -28.80 -10.22 16.90
#